data_AF-A0A9D1ZI96-F1
#
_entry.id   AF-A0A9D1ZI96-F1
#
_cell.length_a   1.000
_cell.length_b   1.000
_cell.length_c   1.000
_cell.angle_alpha   90.00
_cell.angle_beta   90.00
_cell.angle_gamma   90.00
#
_symmetry.space_group_name_H-M   'P 1'
#
loop_
_entity.id
_entity.type
_entity.pdbx_description
1 polymer ?
#
loop_
_entity_poly.entity_id
_entity_poly.type
_entity_poly.pdbx_seq_one_letter_code
_entity_poly.pdbx_strand_id
1 'polypeptide(L)'
;PKMLSLLGERDADAFVPGINDLLDGGYTLKDGTTALSAEEKIARGQQAITAFAQYRQAKAAGNDKEAQIARQSLEENMPFFGYGYIKDANELVPNVPLTFYMFRVMVILGGYFILFFLVVLFLAYKRDLSQMRWMHLVALWTIPLAYLAGQAGWAVAECGRQPWAIQDMLPVSAAISKLDTGSVQLTFFLFLILFTILLIAEIGIMLKAIRKGVER
;
A
#
# COMPACT_ATOMS: atom_id res chain seq x y z
N PRO A 1 15.06 0.80 -19.60
CA PRO A 1 13.73 1.08 -20.18
C PRO A 1 12.91 -0.18 -20.48
N LYS A 2 13.37 -1.09 -21.36
CA LYS A 2 12.53 -2.18 -21.89
C LYS A 2 12.10 -3.26 -20.87
N MET A 3 12.91 -3.54 -19.85
CA MET A 3 12.57 -4.55 -18.84
C MET A 3 11.46 -4.09 -17.90
N LEU A 4 11.40 -2.79 -17.58
CA LEU A 4 10.33 -2.20 -16.76
C LEU A 4 9.02 -2.17 -17.54
N SER A 5 9.06 -1.75 -18.81
CA SER A 5 7.91 -1.81 -19.73
C SER A 5 7.40 -3.25 -19.90
N LEU A 6 8.28 -4.23 -20.11
CA LEU A 6 7.87 -5.62 -20.25
C LEU A 6 7.23 -6.20 -18.96
N LEU A 7 7.74 -5.83 -17.77
CA LEU A 7 7.20 -6.33 -16.51
C LEU A 7 5.88 -5.64 -16.11
N GLY A 8 5.78 -4.33 -16.31
CA GLY A 8 4.60 -3.55 -15.94
C GLY A 8 3.48 -3.63 -16.97
N GLU A 9 3.84 -3.59 -18.25
CA GLU A 9 2.92 -3.41 -19.37
C GLU A 9 2.82 -4.63 -20.30
N ARG A 10 3.66 -5.66 -20.09
CA ARG A 10 3.80 -6.84 -20.98
C ARG A 10 4.14 -6.47 -22.44
N ASP A 11 4.61 -5.25 -22.65
CA ASP A 11 5.08 -4.72 -23.92
C ASP A 11 6.43 -4.02 -23.70
N ALA A 12 7.43 -4.40 -24.49
CA ALA A 12 8.79 -3.91 -24.37
C ALA A 12 8.94 -2.43 -24.80
N ASP A 13 8.01 -1.91 -25.59
CA ASP A 13 8.05 -0.54 -26.11
C ASP A 13 6.98 0.37 -25.48
N ALA A 14 6.20 -0.14 -24.52
CA ALA A 14 5.24 0.67 -23.77
C ALA A 14 5.93 1.75 -22.92
N PHE A 15 5.38 2.96 -22.97
CA PHE A 15 5.83 4.09 -22.17
C PHE A 15 5.39 3.90 -20.71
N VAL A 16 6.36 3.97 -19.78
CA VAL A 16 6.10 3.91 -18.34
C VAL A 16 6.31 5.31 -17.78
N PRO A 17 5.25 6.03 -17.36
CA PRO A 17 5.37 7.39 -16.87
C PRO A 17 6.14 7.43 -15.55
N GLY A 18 7.05 8.41 -15.43
CA GLY A 18 7.71 8.75 -14.17
C GLY A 18 6.84 9.64 -13.28
N ILE A 19 7.34 10.00 -12.10
CA ILE A 19 6.60 10.83 -11.14
C ILE A 19 6.26 12.20 -11.74
N ASN A 20 7.22 12.84 -12.42
CA ASN A 20 6.97 14.14 -13.04
C ASN A 20 5.93 14.04 -14.16
N ASP A 21 5.97 12.98 -14.98
CA ASP A 21 4.95 12.76 -16.02
C ASP A 21 3.54 12.55 -15.42
N LEU A 22 3.45 11.93 -14.24
CA LEU A 22 2.19 11.76 -13.51
C LEU A 22 1.65 13.07 -12.92
N LEU A 23 2.54 13.98 -12.52
CA LEU A 23 2.18 15.30 -11.98
C LEU A 23 1.84 16.30 -13.08
N ASP A 24 2.69 16.39 -14.10
CA ASP A 24 2.57 17.36 -15.19
C ASP A 24 1.52 16.92 -16.23
N GLY A 25 1.25 15.61 -16.34
CA GLY A 25 0.35 15.04 -17.34
C GLY A 25 0.94 15.06 -18.75
N GLY A 26 0.08 15.00 -19.77
CA GLY A 26 0.50 15.16 -21.17
C GLY A 26 0.98 13.89 -21.89
N TYR A 27 1.12 12.76 -21.20
CA TYR A 27 1.42 11.47 -21.82
C TYR A 27 0.16 10.75 -22.31
N THR A 28 0.32 9.82 -23.25
CA THR A 28 -0.79 9.05 -23.83
C THR A 28 -1.16 7.87 -22.92
N LEU A 29 -2.43 7.79 -22.52
CA LEU A 29 -2.99 6.63 -21.83
C LEU A 29 -3.21 5.48 -22.82
N LYS A 30 -3.42 4.28 -22.27
CA LYS A 30 -3.78 3.08 -23.05
C LYS A 30 -5.03 3.27 -23.91
N ASP A 31 -5.93 4.13 -23.45
CA ASP A 31 -7.20 4.43 -24.13
C ASP A 31 -7.02 5.48 -25.25
N GLY A 32 -5.78 5.92 -25.53
CA GLY A 32 -5.45 6.93 -26.54
C GLY A 32 -5.71 8.38 -26.09
N THR A 33 -6.26 8.58 -24.89
CA THR A 33 -6.50 9.91 -24.31
C THR A 33 -5.24 10.48 -23.66
N THR A 34 -5.16 11.80 -23.55
CA THR A 34 -4.05 12.49 -22.89
C THR A 34 -4.27 12.51 -21.38
N ALA A 35 -3.22 12.20 -20.62
CA ALA A 35 -3.25 12.27 -19.16
C ALA A 35 -3.46 13.71 -18.70
N LEU A 36 -4.50 13.91 -17.88
CA LEU A 36 -4.72 15.17 -17.18
C LEU A 36 -3.61 15.38 -16.15
N SER A 37 -3.19 16.64 -15.97
CA SER A 37 -2.24 17.02 -14.93
C SER A 37 -2.84 16.85 -13.54
N ALA A 38 -1.99 16.76 -12.52
CA ALA A 38 -2.43 16.71 -11.13
C ALA A 38 -3.25 17.96 -10.75
N GLU A 39 -2.87 19.14 -11.23
CA GLU A 39 -3.59 20.39 -10.98
C GLU A 39 -5.00 20.37 -11.59
N GLU A 40 -5.14 19.87 -12.82
CA GLU A 40 -6.44 19.73 -13.47
C GLU A 40 -7.34 18.72 -12.75
N LYS A 41 -6.77 17.61 -12.26
CA LYS A 41 -7.50 16.63 -11.44
C LYS A 41 -7.97 17.23 -10.12
N ILE A 42 -7.13 18.01 -9.45
CA ILE A 42 -7.49 18.71 -8.21
C ILE A 42 -8.62 19.72 -8.48
N ALA A 43 -8.52 20.51 -9.55
CA ALA A 43 -9.55 21.48 -9.92
C ALA A 43 -10.91 20.82 -10.22
N ARG A 44 -10.92 19.71 -10.98
CA ARG A 44 -12.13 18.92 -11.25
C ARG A 44 -12.67 18.27 -9.98
N GLY A 45 -11.80 17.79 -9.09
CA GLY A 45 -12.19 17.26 -7.78
C GLY A 45 -12.87 18.31 -6.90
N GLN A 46 -12.35 19.55 -6.86
CA GLN A 46 -12.98 20.65 -6.13
C GLN A 46 -14.36 20.98 -6.70
N GLN A 47 -14.50 21.00 -8.02
CA GLN A 47 -15.80 21.16 -8.68
C GLN A 47 -16.77 20.03 -8.29
N ALA A 48 -16.31 18.78 -8.23
CA ALA A 48 -17.13 17.65 -7.80
C ALA A 48 -17.63 17.80 -6.35
N ILE A 49 -16.77 18.27 -5.43
CA ILE A 49 -17.15 18.52 -4.03
C ILE A 49 -18.18 19.65 -3.94
N THR A 50 -17.99 20.73 -4.69
CA THR A 50 -18.95 21.84 -4.75
C THR A 50 -20.29 21.40 -5.34
N ALA A 51 -20.26 20.64 -6.44
CA ALA A 51 -21.46 20.08 -7.07
C ALA A 51 -22.20 19.12 -6.12
N PHE A 52 -21.48 18.32 -5.34
CA PHE A 52 -22.08 17.46 -4.32
C PHE A 52 -22.75 18.25 -3.19
N ALA A 53 -22.12 19.33 -2.73
CA ALA A 53 -22.70 20.21 -1.71
C ALA A 53 -23.97 20.90 -2.24
N GLN A 54 -23.94 21.40 -3.47
CA GLN A 54 -25.09 22.01 -4.15
C GLN A 54 -26.22 20.99 -4.36
N TYR A 55 -25.90 19.77 -4.79
CA TYR A 55 -26.88 18.68 -4.91
C TYR A 55 -27.61 18.42 -3.59
N ARG A 56 -26.85 18.34 -2.48
CA ARG A 56 -27.42 18.11 -1.15
C ARG A 56 -28.31 19.27 -0.71
N GLN A 57 -27.90 20.51 -0.96
CA GLN A 57 -28.69 21.70 -0.64
C GLN A 57 -29.98 21.78 -1.48
N ALA A 58 -29.89 21.61 -2.79
CA ALA A 58 -31.04 21.63 -3.70
C ALA A 58 -32.05 20.54 -3.36
N LYS A 59 -31.57 19.33 -3.03
CA LYS A 59 -32.44 18.23 -2.59
C LYS A 59 -33.10 18.49 -1.24
N ALA A 60 -32.38 19.12 -0.30
CA ALA A 60 -32.96 19.53 0.98
C ALA A 60 -34.01 20.66 0.81
N ALA A 61 -33.82 21.53 -0.18
CA ALA A 61 -34.76 22.61 -0.53
C ALA A 61 -35.93 22.15 -1.43
N GLY A 62 -35.95 20.89 -1.89
CA GLY A 62 -36.98 20.36 -2.79
C GLY A 62 -36.90 20.89 -4.23
N ASN A 63 -35.76 21.44 -4.66
CA ASN A 63 -35.57 21.94 -6.02
C ASN A 63 -34.96 20.86 -6.93
N ASP A 64 -35.82 20.05 -7.55
CA ASP A 64 -35.40 18.90 -8.36
C ASP A 64 -34.58 19.29 -9.61
N LYS A 65 -34.84 20.47 -10.18
CA LYS A 65 -34.12 20.93 -11.39
C LYS A 65 -32.67 21.27 -11.09
N GLU A 66 -32.42 22.04 -10.03
CA GLU A 66 -31.06 22.37 -9.58
C GLU A 66 -30.34 21.13 -9.07
N ALA A 67 -31.04 20.22 -8.39
CA ALA A 67 -30.47 18.93 -8.00
C ALA A 67 -30.03 18.11 -9.22
N GLN A 68 -30.78 18.10 -10.32
CA GLN A 68 -30.40 17.34 -11.50
C GLN A 68 -29.18 17.93 -12.23
N ILE A 69 -29.08 19.27 -12.30
CA ILE A 69 -27.92 19.96 -12.87
C ILE A 69 -26.66 19.68 -12.04
N ALA A 70 -26.75 19.84 -10.72
CA ALA A 70 -25.64 19.57 -9.80
C ALA A 70 -25.22 18.08 -9.84
N ARG A 71 -26.19 17.18 -10.02
CA ARG A 71 -25.92 15.74 -10.20
C ARG A 71 -25.15 15.44 -11.48
N GLN A 72 -25.50 16.07 -12.60
CA GLN A 72 -24.79 15.86 -13.87
C GLN A 72 -23.33 16.33 -13.76
N SER A 73 -23.11 17.52 -13.19
CA SER A 73 -21.76 18.04 -12.95
C SER A 73 -20.94 17.17 -11.98
N LEU A 74 -21.61 16.58 -10.99
CA LEU A 74 -21.00 15.63 -10.07
C LEU A 74 -20.63 14.31 -10.76
N GLU A 75 -21.51 13.75 -11.59
CA GLU A 75 -21.26 12.49 -12.31
C GLU A 75 -20.08 12.64 -13.29
N GLU A 76 -19.95 13.79 -13.95
CA GLU A 76 -18.83 14.08 -14.86
C GLU A 76 -17.47 14.15 -14.15
N ASN A 77 -17.42 14.73 -12.95
CA ASN A 77 -16.18 14.92 -12.19
C ASN A 77 -15.94 13.86 -11.10
N MET A 78 -16.85 12.88 -10.97
CA MET A 78 -16.78 11.82 -9.97
C MET A 78 -15.43 11.06 -9.94
N PRO A 79 -14.79 10.75 -11.09
CA PRO A 79 -13.50 10.06 -11.08
C PRO A 79 -12.39 10.81 -10.35
N PHE A 80 -12.51 12.13 -10.18
CA PHE A 80 -11.51 12.99 -9.54
C PHE A 80 -11.95 13.47 -8.16
N PHE A 81 -13.07 12.98 -7.62
CA PHE A 81 -13.68 13.48 -6.39
C PHE A 81 -12.68 13.52 -5.22
N GLY A 82 -11.87 12.47 -5.04
CA GLY A 82 -10.88 12.40 -3.96
C GLY A 82 -9.76 13.43 -4.08
N TYR A 83 -9.41 13.85 -5.30
CA TYR A 83 -8.38 14.85 -5.55
C TYR A 83 -8.79 16.23 -5.04
N GLY A 84 -10.09 16.51 -4.90
CA GLY A 84 -10.57 17.81 -4.41
C GLY A 84 -10.20 18.12 -2.96
N TYR A 85 -9.81 17.11 -2.18
CA TYR A 85 -9.35 17.27 -0.79
C TYR A 85 -7.84 17.49 -0.68
N ILE A 86 -7.10 17.38 -1.78
CA ILE A 86 -5.65 17.51 -1.83
C ILE A 86 -5.30 18.97 -2.15
N LYS A 87 -4.35 19.53 -1.40
CA LYS A 87 -4.00 20.95 -1.50
C LYS A 87 -2.81 21.22 -2.42
N ASP A 88 -1.88 20.29 -2.47
CA ASP A 88 -0.64 20.39 -3.24
C ASP A 88 -0.47 19.12 -4.07
N ALA A 89 -0.09 19.27 -5.34
CA ALA A 89 0.19 18.15 -6.23
C ALA A 89 1.34 17.26 -5.69
N ASN A 90 2.27 17.82 -4.93
CA ASN A 90 3.37 17.07 -4.32
C ASN A 90 2.90 16.09 -3.24
N GLU A 91 1.73 16.30 -2.61
CA GLU A 91 1.15 15.37 -1.63
C GLU A 91 0.67 14.06 -2.28
N LEU A 92 0.47 14.06 -3.61
CA LEU A 92 0.14 12.86 -4.37
C LEU A 92 1.31 11.87 -4.43
N VAL A 93 2.53 12.34 -4.21
CA VAL A 93 3.73 11.50 -4.30
C VAL A 93 3.94 10.80 -2.95
N PRO A 94 3.81 9.45 -2.88
CA PRO A 94 4.09 8.72 -1.66
C PRO A 94 5.57 8.82 -1.28
N ASN A 95 5.93 8.37 -0.08
CA ASN A 95 7.32 8.31 0.34
C ASN A 95 8.10 7.28 -0.51
N VAL A 96 8.70 7.77 -1.61
CA VAL A 96 9.42 6.96 -2.59
C VAL A 96 10.62 6.24 -1.98
N PRO A 97 11.49 6.90 -1.17
CA PRO A 97 12.60 6.20 -0.53
C PRO A 97 12.14 5.01 0.32
N LEU A 98 11.12 5.19 1.15
CA LEU A 98 10.59 4.11 2.00
C LEU A 98 10.13 2.92 1.17
N THR A 99 9.27 3.16 0.19
CA THR A 99 8.71 2.11 -0.68
C THR A 99 9.81 1.42 -1.49
N PHE A 100 10.78 2.17 -1.98
CA PHE A 100 11.91 1.66 -2.76
C PHE A 100 12.81 0.71 -1.96
N TYR A 101 13.17 1.08 -0.73
CA TYR A 101 14.01 0.22 0.12
C TYR A 101 13.24 -1.02 0.60
N MET A 102 11.97 -0.86 1.00
CA MET A 102 11.13 -1.99 1.42
C MET A 102 10.93 -2.99 0.29
N PHE A 103 10.72 -2.52 -0.94
CA PHE A 103 10.62 -3.38 -2.12
C PHE A 103 11.89 -4.20 -2.35
N ARG A 104 13.07 -3.57 -2.22
CA ARG A 104 14.36 -4.27 -2.35
C ARG A 104 14.54 -5.34 -1.29
N VAL A 105 14.24 -5.03 -0.03
CA VAL A 105 14.32 -6.00 1.06
C VAL A 105 13.40 -7.19 0.76
N MET A 106 12.17 -6.92 0.35
CA MET A 106 11.19 -7.96 -0.02
C MET A 106 11.71 -8.85 -1.17
N VAL A 107 12.18 -8.26 -2.26
CA VAL A 107 12.66 -9.02 -3.44
C VAL A 107 13.93 -9.82 -3.11
N ILE A 108 14.87 -9.25 -2.37
CA ILE A 108 16.10 -9.93 -1.95
C ILE A 108 15.77 -11.12 -1.06
N LEU A 109 14.90 -10.95 -0.07
CA LEU A 109 14.49 -12.04 0.83
C LEU A 109 13.66 -13.11 0.08
N GLY A 110 12.78 -12.70 -0.82
CA GLY A 110 12.03 -13.63 -1.69
C GLY A 110 12.94 -14.48 -2.57
N GLY A 111 13.92 -13.86 -3.23
CA GLY A 111 14.94 -14.57 -4.01
C GLY A 111 15.79 -15.50 -3.14
N TYR A 112 16.17 -15.05 -1.95
CA TYR A 112 16.86 -15.88 -0.95
C TYR A 112 16.05 -17.11 -0.56
N PHE A 113 14.74 -16.99 -0.29
CA PHE A 113 13.90 -18.14 0.06
C PHE A 113 13.82 -19.16 -1.07
N ILE A 114 13.66 -18.72 -2.32
CA ILE A 114 13.63 -19.62 -3.48
C ILE A 114 14.95 -20.40 -3.55
N LEU A 115 16.09 -19.71 -3.49
CA LEU A 115 17.41 -20.35 -3.51
C LEU A 115 17.59 -21.31 -2.33
N PHE A 116 17.20 -20.88 -1.13
CA PHE A 116 17.29 -21.67 0.10
C PHE A 116 16.50 -22.98 -0.03
N PHE A 117 15.24 -22.92 -0.46
CA PHE A 117 14.41 -24.13 -0.64
C PHE A 117 14.94 -25.03 -1.76
N LEU A 118 15.47 -24.49 -2.85
CA LEU A 118 16.12 -25.29 -3.89
C LEU A 118 17.34 -26.05 -3.36
N VAL A 119 18.19 -25.39 -2.57
CA VAL A 119 19.37 -26.02 -1.96
C VAL A 119 18.97 -27.08 -0.95
N VAL A 120 17.97 -26.80 -0.09
CA VAL A 120 17.45 -27.76 0.88
C VAL A 120 16.86 -28.98 0.17
N LEU A 121 16.07 -28.78 -0.90
CA LEU A 121 15.49 -29.87 -1.69
C LEU A 121 16.57 -30.73 -2.36
N PHE A 122 17.57 -30.09 -2.97
CA PHE A 122 18.69 -30.80 -3.59
C PHE A 122 19.49 -31.64 -2.59
N LEU A 123 19.77 -31.07 -1.41
CA LEU A 123 20.48 -31.78 -0.35
C LEU A 123 19.63 -32.89 0.28
N ALA A 124 18.32 -32.68 0.45
CA ALA A 124 17.39 -33.72 0.90
C ALA A 124 17.39 -34.93 -0.04
N TYR A 125 17.52 -34.69 -1.35
CA TYR A 125 17.55 -35.76 -2.35
C TYR A 125 18.89 -36.51 -2.40
N LYS A 126 20.02 -35.83 -2.16
CA LYS A 126 21.37 -36.41 -2.32
C LYS A 126 22.09 -36.84 -1.04
N ARG A 127 21.71 -36.32 0.14
CA ARG A 127 22.47 -36.48 1.38
C ARG A 127 21.54 -36.58 2.60
N ASP A 128 22.10 -37.10 3.70
CA ASP A 128 21.45 -37.05 5.00
C ASP A 128 21.57 -35.64 5.60
N LEU A 129 20.46 -34.89 5.55
CA LEU A 129 20.35 -33.54 6.13
C LEU A 129 20.63 -33.52 7.64
N SER A 130 20.37 -34.64 8.34
CA SER A 130 20.50 -34.75 9.80
C SER A 130 21.91 -34.42 10.31
N GLN A 131 22.94 -34.67 9.49
CA GLN A 131 24.33 -34.48 9.88
C GLN A 131 24.84 -33.03 9.62
N MET A 132 24.09 -32.18 8.93
CA MET A 132 24.55 -30.85 8.51
C MET A 132 24.13 -29.74 9.50
N ARG A 133 24.87 -29.62 10.62
CA ARG A 133 24.61 -28.62 11.68
C ARG A 133 24.54 -27.16 11.18
N TRP A 134 25.36 -26.80 10.18
CA TRP A 134 25.34 -25.44 9.62
C TRP A 134 24.02 -25.13 8.89
N MET A 135 23.43 -26.12 8.22
CA MET A 135 22.17 -25.96 7.50
C MET A 135 21.00 -25.73 8.46
N HIS A 136 20.99 -26.43 9.60
CA HIS A 136 20.00 -26.21 10.65
C HIS A 136 20.09 -24.80 11.25
N LEU A 137 21.31 -24.28 11.41
CA LEU A 137 21.50 -22.91 11.89
C LEU A 137 20.98 -21.87 10.90
N VAL A 138 21.26 -22.06 9.59
CA VAL A 138 20.72 -21.18 8.55
C VAL A 138 19.18 -21.25 8.54
N ALA A 139 18.60 -22.45 8.59
CA ALA A 139 17.15 -22.64 8.62
C ALA A 139 16.48 -21.95 9.82
N LEU A 140 17.13 -21.96 10.98
CA LEU A 140 16.64 -21.25 12.16
C LEU A 140 16.59 -19.73 11.94
N TRP A 141 17.63 -19.15 11.32
CA TRP A 141 17.66 -17.72 10.97
C TRP A 141 16.71 -17.35 9.84
N THR A 142 16.32 -18.30 8.99
CA THR A 142 15.31 -18.08 7.94
C THR A 142 13.93 -17.75 8.52
N ILE A 143 13.60 -18.23 9.72
CA ILE A 143 12.29 -17.98 10.37
C ILE A 143 12.02 -16.47 10.57
N PRO A 144 12.84 -15.70 11.32
CA PRO A 144 12.61 -14.26 11.49
C PRO A 144 12.69 -13.48 10.17
N LEU A 145 13.52 -13.93 9.21
CA LEU A 145 13.61 -13.30 7.89
C LEU A 145 12.28 -13.37 7.13
N ALA A 146 11.50 -14.46 7.28
CA ALA A 146 10.19 -14.58 6.64
C ALA A 146 9.20 -13.53 7.15
N TYR A 147 9.20 -13.26 8.46
CA TYR A 147 8.39 -12.20 9.05
C TYR A 147 8.81 -10.82 8.53
N LEU A 148 10.11 -10.54 8.44
CA LEU A 148 10.61 -9.27 7.89
C LEU A 148 10.21 -9.08 6.43
N ALA A 149 10.30 -10.13 5.60
CA ALA A 149 9.88 -10.07 4.21
C ALA A 149 8.38 -9.78 4.09
N GLY A 150 7.55 -10.40 4.94
CA GLY A 150 6.11 -10.16 4.99
C GLY A 150 5.77 -8.72 5.38
N GLN A 151 6.42 -8.18 6.41
CA GLN A 151 6.23 -6.78 6.83
C GLN A 151 6.70 -5.78 5.78
N ALA A 152 7.83 -6.06 5.11
CA ALA A 152 8.30 -5.23 4.00
C ALA A 152 7.31 -5.22 2.83
N GLY A 153 6.71 -6.36 2.49
CA GLY A 153 5.67 -6.44 1.46
C GLY A 153 4.42 -5.64 1.81
N TRP A 154 3.94 -5.75 3.05
CA TRP A 154 2.84 -4.92 3.54
C TRP A 154 3.17 -3.42 3.52
N ALA A 155 4.38 -3.04 3.94
CA ALA A 155 4.81 -1.64 3.89
C ALA A 155 4.82 -1.11 2.45
N VAL A 156 5.27 -1.90 1.46
CA VAL A 156 5.22 -1.51 0.05
C VAL A 156 3.78 -1.32 -0.42
N ALA A 157 2.88 -2.24 -0.08
CA ALA A 157 1.48 -2.17 -0.50
C ALA A 157 0.73 -0.97 0.12
N GLU A 158 0.90 -0.75 1.42
CA GLU A 158 0.19 0.31 2.15
C GLU A 158 0.81 1.69 1.93
N CYS A 159 2.14 1.82 2.06
CA CYS A 159 2.80 3.10 1.85
C CYS A 159 2.84 3.48 0.37
N GLY A 160 2.86 2.51 -0.54
CA GLY A 160 2.83 2.77 -1.98
C GLY A 160 1.48 3.33 -2.47
N ARG A 161 0.40 3.13 -1.72
CA ARG A 161 -0.94 3.63 -2.05
C ARG A 161 -1.26 4.98 -1.40
N GLN A 162 -0.39 5.50 -0.54
CA GLN A 162 -0.53 6.86 0.00
C GLN A 162 -0.54 7.87 -1.16
N PRO A 163 -1.34 8.94 -1.10
CA PRO A 163 -2.15 9.42 0.04
C PRO A 163 -3.57 8.83 0.12
N TRP A 164 -3.87 7.76 -0.62
CA TRP A 164 -5.23 7.26 -0.78
C TRP A 164 -5.63 6.28 0.32
N ALA A 165 -6.85 6.41 0.85
CA ALA A 165 -7.52 5.38 1.66
C ALA A 165 -8.41 4.49 0.77
N ILE A 166 -9.08 5.08 -0.22
CA ILE A 166 -9.66 4.42 -1.40
C ILE A 166 -9.12 5.16 -2.61
N GLN A 167 -8.54 4.43 -3.56
CA GLN A 167 -7.89 4.99 -4.74
C GLN A 167 -8.80 6.00 -5.46
N ASP A 168 -8.27 7.19 -5.74
CA ASP A 168 -8.92 8.33 -6.45
C ASP A 168 -10.21 8.90 -5.84
N MET A 169 -10.79 8.23 -4.84
CA MET A 169 -12.07 8.60 -4.23
C MET A 169 -11.94 9.19 -2.84
N LEU A 170 -11.12 8.61 -1.97
CA LEU A 170 -11.04 9.00 -0.57
C LEU A 170 -9.57 9.07 -0.13
N PRO A 171 -9.00 10.27 0.05
CA PRO A 171 -7.67 10.41 0.62
C PRO A 171 -7.68 10.18 2.13
N VAL A 172 -6.53 9.75 2.66
CA VAL A 172 -6.33 9.45 4.08
C VAL A 172 -6.63 10.69 4.94
N SER A 173 -6.23 11.89 4.48
CA SER A 173 -6.49 13.15 5.18
C SER A 173 -7.99 13.42 5.42
N ALA A 174 -8.85 13.02 4.47
CA ALA A 174 -10.30 13.18 4.56
C ALA A 174 -10.98 12.01 5.32
N ALA A 175 -10.30 10.87 5.46
CA ALA A 175 -10.83 9.68 6.12
C ALA A 175 -10.67 9.68 7.65
N ILE A 176 -9.95 10.67 8.21
CA ILE A 176 -9.67 10.73 9.66
C ILE A 176 -10.88 11.25 10.43
N SER A 177 -11.27 10.54 11.48
CA SER A 177 -12.28 10.98 12.44
C SER A 177 -11.80 12.21 13.22
N LYS A 178 -12.70 13.17 13.45
CA LYS A 178 -12.43 14.38 14.25
C LYS A 178 -12.39 14.05 15.75
N LEU A 179 -11.31 13.41 16.19
CA LEU A 179 -11.06 13.06 17.59
C LEU A 179 -9.96 13.95 18.18
N ASP A 180 -9.98 14.09 19.50
CA ASP A 180 -8.93 14.78 20.24
C ASP A 180 -7.60 13.99 20.13
N THR A 181 -6.51 14.70 19.87
CA THR A 181 -5.19 14.09 19.66
C THR A 181 -4.69 13.33 20.89
N GLY A 182 -5.04 13.79 22.10
CA GLY A 182 -4.68 13.13 23.36
C GLY A 182 -5.37 11.78 23.53
N SER A 183 -6.64 11.67 23.13
CA SER A 183 -7.39 10.40 23.18
C SER A 183 -6.80 9.34 22.24
N VAL A 184 -6.38 9.76 21.05
CA VAL A 184 -5.74 8.87 20.06
C VAL A 184 -4.38 8.39 20.57
N GLN A 185 -3.55 9.28 21.13
CA GLN A 185 -2.26 8.90 21.71
C GLN A 185 -2.41 7.92 22.88
N LEU A 186 -3.36 8.19 23.78
CA LEU A 186 -3.61 7.32 24.93
C LEU A 186 -3.99 5.90 24.50
N THR A 187 -4.95 5.78 23.57
CA THR A 187 -5.39 4.47 23.07
C THR A 187 -4.29 3.75 22.31
N PHE A 188 -3.49 4.46 21.51
CA PHE A 188 -2.31 3.90 20.85
C PHE A 188 -1.33 3.28 21.84
N PHE A 189 -0.91 4.02 22.87
CA PHE A 189 0.05 3.50 23.85
C PHE A 189 -0.53 2.37 24.71
N LEU A 190 -1.83 2.43 25.02
CA LEU A 190 -2.52 1.35 25.72
C LEU A 190 -2.46 0.05 24.90
N PHE A 191 -2.84 0.10 23.62
CA PHE A 191 -2.75 -1.07 22.74
C PHE A 191 -1.31 -1.52 22.50
N LEU A 192 -0.36 -0.59 22.37
CA LEU A 192 1.06 -0.91 22.23
C LEU A 192 1.58 -1.72 23.41
N ILE A 193 1.31 -1.28 24.64
CA ILE A 193 1.70 -1.98 25.86
C ILE A 193 1.03 -3.35 25.93
N LEU A 194 -0.29 -3.40 25.68
CA LEU A 194 -1.06 -4.64 25.72
C LEU A 194 -0.53 -5.69 24.73
N PHE A 195 -0.33 -5.30 23.46
CA PHE A 195 0.20 -6.20 22.43
C PHE A 195 1.65 -6.59 22.68
N THR A 196 2.46 -5.71 23.27
CA THR A 196 3.84 -6.05 23.66
C THR A 196 3.86 -7.13 24.74
N ILE A 197 3.01 -7.03 25.76
CA ILE A 197 2.89 -8.05 26.81
C ILE A 197 2.42 -9.38 26.21
N LEU A 198 1.42 -9.34 25.33
CA LEU A 198 0.90 -10.54 24.67
C LEU A 198 1.99 -11.22 23.82
N LEU A 199 2.77 -10.44 23.07
CA LEU A 199 3.88 -10.96 22.25
C LEU A 199 4.95 -11.65 23.12
N ILE A 200 5.32 -11.06 24.26
CA ILE A 200 6.28 -11.67 25.19
C ILE A 200 5.74 -12.99 25.74
N ALA A 201 4.46 -13.02 26.13
CA ALA A 201 3.81 -14.22 26.63
C ALA A 201 3.76 -15.32 25.55
N GLU A 202 3.38 -14.97 24.31
CA GLU A 202 3.31 -15.89 23.18
C GLU A 202 4.67 -16.49 22.86
N ILE A 203 5.72 -15.67 22.72
CA ILE A 203 7.09 -16.15 22.49
C ILE A 203 7.54 -17.06 23.63
N GLY A 204 7.22 -16.69 24.89
CA GLY A 204 7.52 -17.51 26.06
C GLY A 204 6.87 -18.89 26.02
N ILE A 205 5.57 -18.95 25.68
CA ILE A 205 4.82 -20.20 25.54
C ILE A 205 5.36 -21.04 24.38
N MET A 206 5.59 -20.42 23.23
CA MET A 206 6.11 -21.09 22.03
C MET A 206 7.48 -21.71 22.30
N LEU A 207 8.41 -20.96 22.90
CA LEU A 207 9.73 -21.47 23.26
C LEU A 207 9.66 -22.58 24.32
N LYS A 208 8.75 -22.47 25.30
CA LYS A 208 8.52 -23.52 26.29
C LYS A 208 7.99 -24.80 25.64
N ALA A 209 7.05 -24.69 24.71
CA ALA A 209 6.50 -25.82 23.97
C ALA A 209 7.56 -26.47 23.06
N ILE A 210 8.33 -25.68 22.32
CA ILE A 210 9.45 -26.16 21.49
C ILE A 210 10.47 -26.94 22.34
N ARG A 211 10.80 -26.45 23.54
CA ARG A 211 11.72 -27.13 24.47
C ARG A 211 11.17 -28.42 25.05
N LYS A 212 9.86 -28.49 25.27
CA LYS A 212 9.19 -29.70 25.77
C LYS A 212 9.30 -30.85 24.75
N GLY A 213 9.34 -30.52 23.45
CA GLY A 213 9.39 -31.50 22.37
C GLY A 213 8.11 -32.33 22.26
N VAL A 214 8.10 -33.32 21.36
CA VAL A 214 7.03 -34.33 21.33
C VAL A 214 7.28 -35.26 22.51
N GLU A 215 6.43 -35.18 23.54
CA GLU A 215 6.37 -36.23 24.57
C GLU A 215 6.10 -37.56 23.85
N ARG A 216 7.09 -38.46 23.88
CA ARG A 216 6.89 -39.88 23.59
C ARG A 216 6.43 -40.57 24.86
#